data_AF-A0A0Q8PWL7-F1
#
_entry.id   AF-A0A0Q8PWL7-F1
#
_cell.length_a   1.000
_cell.length_b   1.000
_cell.length_c   1.000
_cell.angle_alpha   90.00
_cell.angle_beta   90.00
_cell.angle_gamma   90.00
#
_symmetry.space_group_name_H-M   'P 1'
#
loop_
_entity.id
_entity.type
_entity.pdbx_description
1 polymer ?
#
loop_
_entity_poly.entity_id
_entity_poly.type
_entity_poly.pdbx_seq_one_letter_code
_entity_poly.pdbx_strand_id
1 'polypeptide(L)'
;MTFRSRASVLTRLLPLLAALLVLPFLTSPAQADPDGSGDQGDPAAVTTPQEVAEEALAAVEEIIEAAPELTTDAPADGLRPAGKDLTLALRDLSVSQADLPKGKRAAAARLLARPTDTSSECFNDQDLACYGARPDKVECNAAVCVHWVEEGPHRIPTENDDAGGSWAGSNPAIPDYVEFTLNTMKTVATKYVGAGYRPVVSDGGADGTPQMDIYLGQLGNVGAYGYCTIDDNSISAHVPAAAYCVLDNDFAEFGVSPRLALRATAAHEYFHAVQFAYDVNEDAWLMEATATWAEDEVYDTINDNWNYLPFGSLAIPTQSLDIFNDLGQYGNWIFFRFLSERYPSAQGGMSTVVLDIWKRTPTQYSVQAIRNALALRNTTVPTQFALFTVWNRRPSTYYDEGSAYKASPIRAGYRLTPANPKKVVSVRLDHLAYSTYRFTRPATGAQQRLSVKLNLNSLSTGGAAVVTTKVKGYLPTSKVVTLNSNGDGAPNFPFRLNMEWVDVTVINASTRYSGCGDPDRDATYTCQGFALDDERLQTISVRAYRG
;
A
#
# COMPACT_ATOMS: atom_id res chain seq x y z
N MET A 1 11.15 47.54 -52.57
CA MET A 1 12.46 47.84 -51.95
C MET A 1 12.63 46.86 -50.80
N THR A 2 13.25 45.69 -51.05
CA THR A 2 14.66 45.35 -50.74
C THR A 2 14.94 45.40 -49.21
N PHE A 3 15.41 44.38 -48.48
CA PHE A 3 16.14 43.13 -48.79
C PHE A 3 16.18 42.21 -47.53
N ARG A 4 16.12 40.87 -47.74
CA ARG A 4 16.80 39.72 -47.05
C ARG A 4 16.63 39.51 -45.52
N SER A 5 16.63 38.29 -44.96
CA SER A 5 17.31 37.05 -45.35
C SER A 5 16.59 35.77 -44.85
N ARG A 6 16.74 34.69 -45.62
CA ARG A 6 16.37 33.29 -45.31
C ARG A 6 17.53 32.57 -44.59
N ALA A 7 17.26 31.50 -43.84
CA ALA A 7 17.61 30.11 -44.20
C ALA A 7 17.46 29.12 -43.03
N SER A 8 16.88 27.95 -43.37
CA SER A 8 16.75 26.72 -42.59
C SER A 8 18.08 25.98 -42.35
N VAL A 9 18.13 25.12 -41.33
CA VAL A 9 19.13 24.05 -41.19
C VAL A 9 18.43 22.70 -40.94
N LEU A 10 18.87 21.70 -41.70
CA LEU A 10 18.46 20.29 -41.70
C LEU A 10 19.39 19.45 -40.78
N THR A 11 18.80 18.40 -40.19
CA THR A 11 19.32 17.09 -39.75
C THR A 11 20.72 16.63 -40.17
N ARG A 12 21.41 15.88 -39.27
CA ARG A 12 22.21 14.68 -39.58
C ARG A 12 22.52 13.79 -38.36
N LEU A 13 22.44 12.47 -38.59
CA LEU A 13 22.79 11.29 -37.77
C LEU A 13 24.28 10.89 -37.91
N LEU A 14 24.69 9.85 -37.12
CA LEU A 14 25.64 8.71 -37.38
C LEU A 14 26.94 8.59 -36.50
N PRO A 15 27.58 7.38 -36.36
CA PRO A 15 27.78 6.60 -35.10
C PRO A 15 29.25 6.09 -34.86
N LEU A 16 29.45 4.85 -34.31
CA LEU A 16 30.67 3.96 -34.18
C LEU A 16 31.40 3.98 -32.79
N LEU A 17 32.07 2.95 -32.24
CA LEU A 17 32.28 1.49 -32.43
C LEU A 17 33.12 0.95 -31.23
N ALA A 18 33.19 -0.38 -31.03
CA ALA A 18 33.99 -1.09 -30.01
C ALA A 18 35.36 -1.61 -30.53
N ALA A 19 36.35 -1.85 -29.65
CA ALA A 19 37.41 -2.89 -29.82
C ALA A 19 38.32 -3.12 -28.57
N LEU A 20 38.66 -4.40 -28.35
CA LEU A 20 39.55 -5.03 -27.35
C LEU A 20 41.08 -4.82 -27.61
N LEU A 21 41.91 -5.02 -26.57
CA LEU A 21 43.31 -5.48 -26.69
C LEU A 21 43.73 -6.35 -25.48
N VAL A 22 44.57 -7.38 -25.75
CA VAL A 22 44.96 -8.51 -24.89
C VAL A 22 46.50 -8.56 -24.70
N LEU A 23 46.93 -8.73 -23.43
CA LEU A 23 48.11 -9.41 -22.79
C LEU A 23 49.54 -9.44 -23.44
N PRO A 24 50.59 -9.61 -22.60
CA PRO A 24 51.21 -10.95 -22.45
C PRO A 24 51.64 -11.35 -21.00
N PHE A 25 51.80 -12.67 -20.85
CA PHE A 25 52.11 -13.48 -19.66
C PHE A 25 53.59 -13.52 -19.23
N LEU A 26 53.85 -13.81 -17.93
CA LEU A 26 54.98 -14.62 -17.44
C LEU A 26 54.54 -15.52 -16.26
N THR A 27 55.24 -16.63 -16.06
CA THR A 27 54.77 -17.95 -15.59
C THR A 27 55.32 -18.44 -14.22
N SER A 28 54.45 -19.09 -13.41
CA SER A 28 54.61 -20.37 -12.66
C SER A 28 55.50 -20.48 -11.38
N PRO A 29 55.38 -21.56 -10.55
CA PRO A 29 54.22 -22.38 -10.11
C PRO A 29 54.16 -22.74 -8.58
N ALA A 30 53.02 -23.32 -8.15
CA ALA A 30 52.81 -24.34 -7.10
C ALA A 30 53.10 -24.07 -5.60
N GLN A 31 52.07 -24.22 -4.74
CA GLN A 31 51.94 -25.31 -3.75
C GLN A 31 50.59 -25.24 -3.00
N ALA A 32 49.96 -26.39 -2.79
CA ALA A 32 48.82 -26.59 -1.90
C ALA A 32 49.34 -26.96 -0.50
N ASP A 33 48.66 -26.50 0.56
CA ASP A 33 48.19 -27.37 1.65
C ASP A 33 47.24 -26.63 2.62
N PRO A 34 46.45 -27.37 3.43
CA PRO A 34 45.16 -26.97 3.99
C PRO A 34 45.25 -26.56 5.47
N ASP A 35 44.39 -25.63 5.88
CA ASP A 35 43.84 -25.47 7.24
C ASP A 35 42.77 -24.35 7.10
N GLY A 36 41.54 -24.45 7.60
CA GLY A 36 41.20 -24.98 8.90
C GLY A 36 40.86 -23.84 9.86
N SER A 37 39.97 -22.91 9.48
CA SER A 37 39.25 -22.08 10.45
C SER A 37 37.93 -21.65 9.83
N GLY A 38 36.83 -22.17 10.39
CA GLY A 38 35.49 -21.77 10.02
C GLY A 38 35.33 -20.26 10.18
N ASP A 39 34.94 -19.63 9.09
CA ASP A 39 34.35 -18.31 9.10
C ASP A 39 32.99 -18.47 9.80
N GLN A 40 33.00 -18.31 11.12
CA GLN A 40 31.77 -18.00 11.83
C GLN A 40 31.33 -16.67 11.26
N GLY A 41 30.34 -16.70 10.38
CA GLY A 41 29.67 -15.48 9.96
C GLY A 41 29.33 -14.70 11.22
N ASP A 42 29.77 -13.44 11.26
CA ASP A 42 29.42 -12.51 12.32
C ASP A 42 27.92 -12.68 12.60
N PRO A 43 27.52 -12.91 13.87
CA PRO A 43 26.10 -12.90 14.19
C PRO A 43 25.56 -11.53 13.74
N ALA A 44 24.47 -11.54 12.97
CA ALA A 44 23.74 -10.34 12.62
C ALA A 44 23.60 -9.47 13.89
N ALA A 45 23.99 -8.20 13.80
CA ALA A 45 23.95 -7.30 14.93
C ALA A 45 22.50 -7.23 15.44
N VAL A 46 22.28 -7.59 16.69
CA VAL A 46 20.98 -7.49 17.35
C VAL A 46 20.61 -6.02 17.41
N THR A 47 19.53 -5.62 16.75
CA THR A 47 19.00 -4.25 16.83
C THR A 47 18.41 -4.04 18.22
N THR A 48 18.96 -3.07 18.95
CA THR A 48 18.52 -2.70 20.29
C THR A 48 17.23 -1.85 20.23
N PRO A 49 16.38 -1.85 21.27
CA PRO A 49 15.21 -0.95 21.32
C PRO A 49 15.57 0.53 21.13
N GLN A 50 16.78 0.91 21.58
CA GLN A 50 17.31 2.25 21.35
C GLN A 50 17.54 2.52 19.86
N GLU A 51 18.15 1.60 19.11
CA GLU A 51 18.38 1.76 17.67
C GLU A 51 17.06 1.86 16.91
N VAL A 52 16.06 1.03 17.23
CA VAL A 52 14.70 1.12 16.65
C VAL A 52 14.07 2.49 16.90
N ALA A 53 14.19 3.02 18.12
CA ALA A 53 13.65 4.34 18.44
C ALA A 53 14.40 5.47 17.72
N GLU A 54 15.72 5.33 17.54
CA GLU A 54 16.54 6.27 16.80
C GLU A 54 16.24 6.24 15.29
N GLU A 55 15.94 5.07 14.72
CA GLU A 55 15.47 4.89 13.34
C GLU A 55 14.09 5.51 13.14
N ALA A 56 13.15 5.30 14.07
CA ALA A 56 11.82 5.91 14.00
C ALA A 56 11.89 7.44 14.04
N LEU A 57 12.76 8.02 14.88
CA LEU A 57 12.99 9.47 14.88
C LEU A 57 13.59 9.94 13.55
N ALA A 58 14.59 9.21 13.03
CA ALA A 58 15.23 9.55 11.77
C ALA A 58 14.26 9.47 10.59
N ALA A 59 13.34 8.50 10.58
CA ALA A 59 12.31 8.38 9.54
C ALA A 59 11.38 9.59 9.51
N VAL A 60 10.93 10.07 10.67
CA VAL A 60 10.12 11.30 10.77
C VAL A 60 10.92 12.52 10.30
N GLU A 61 12.17 12.66 10.74
CA GLU A 61 13.05 13.76 10.33
C GLU A 61 13.31 13.75 8.82
N GLU A 62 13.55 12.59 8.20
CA GLU A 62 13.75 12.43 6.76
C GLU A 62 12.50 12.81 5.96
N ILE A 63 11.32 12.37 6.43
CA ILE A 63 10.03 12.73 5.83
C ILE A 63 9.84 14.25 5.84
N ILE A 64 10.17 14.92 6.94
CA ILE A 64 10.00 16.38 7.07
C ILE A 64 11.06 17.14 6.24
N GLU A 65 12.31 16.70 6.25
CA GLU A 65 13.43 17.37 5.55
C GLU A 65 13.36 17.23 4.02
N ALA A 66 12.74 16.15 3.50
CA ALA A 66 12.66 15.93 2.07
C ALA A 66 11.74 16.98 1.40
N ALA A 67 12.25 18.14 0.99
CA ALA A 67 11.44 19.14 0.28
C ALA A 67 10.71 18.48 -0.92
N PRO A 68 9.37 18.56 -1.00
CA PRO A 68 8.64 17.83 -2.03
C PRO A 68 8.84 18.48 -3.41
N GLU A 69 8.93 17.67 -4.47
CA GLU A 69 8.68 18.15 -5.84
C GLU A 69 7.16 18.33 -6.03
N LEU A 70 6.56 19.30 -5.33
CA LEU A 70 5.17 19.70 -5.60
C LEU A 70 5.14 20.51 -6.90
N THR A 71 4.68 19.89 -7.98
CA THR A 71 4.44 20.60 -9.24
C THR A 71 2.97 20.99 -9.33
N THR A 72 2.71 22.24 -9.73
CA THR A 72 1.36 22.73 -10.05
C THR A 72 0.83 22.18 -11.38
N ASP A 73 1.67 21.48 -12.14
CA ASP A 73 1.31 20.90 -13.42
C ASP A 73 0.58 19.57 -13.22
N ALA A 74 -0.59 19.43 -13.83
CA ALA A 74 -1.26 18.13 -13.90
C ALA A 74 -0.33 17.14 -14.63
N PRO A 75 0.06 16.00 -14.02
CA PRO A 75 0.93 15.04 -14.68
C PRO A 75 0.28 14.53 -15.97
N ALA A 76 1.06 14.40 -17.04
CA ALA A 76 0.59 13.89 -18.34
C ALA A 76 0.09 12.43 -18.28
N ASP A 77 0.37 11.75 -17.17
CA ASP A 77 0.07 10.38 -16.79
C ASP A 77 -0.89 10.25 -15.61
N GLY A 78 -1.40 11.37 -15.06
CA GLY A 78 -2.48 11.39 -14.05
C GLY A 78 -2.12 10.88 -12.66
N LEU A 79 -0.89 10.41 -12.44
CA LEU A 79 -0.40 9.92 -11.16
C LEU A 79 0.22 11.08 -10.37
N ARG A 80 -0.40 11.46 -9.26
CA ARG A 80 0.25 12.32 -8.26
C ARG A 80 0.83 11.42 -7.17
N PRO A 81 2.02 11.74 -6.62
CA PRO A 81 2.51 11.08 -5.43
C PRO A 81 1.45 11.17 -4.33
N ALA A 82 1.34 10.12 -3.52
CA ALA A 82 0.70 10.23 -2.21
C ALA A 82 1.32 11.42 -1.46
N GLY A 83 0.56 12.04 -0.56
CA GLY A 83 1.23 12.72 0.55
C GLY A 83 2.16 11.72 1.26
N LYS A 84 3.29 12.16 1.79
CA LYS A 84 4.19 11.26 2.53
C LYS A 84 3.47 10.61 3.71
N ASP A 85 3.76 9.34 3.97
CA ASP A 85 3.24 8.55 5.09
C ASP A 85 3.83 9.03 6.43
N LEU A 86 3.25 10.09 6.97
CA LEU A 86 3.68 10.67 8.23
C LEU A 86 3.01 10.00 9.44
N THR A 87 1.79 9.46 9.25
CA THR A 87 1.02 8.80 10.32
C THR A 87 1.76 7.60 10.91
N LEU A 88 2.25 6.68 10.08
CA LEU A 88 2.92 5.49 10.61
C LEU A 88 4.32 5.79 11.15
N ALA A 89 5.03 6.74 10.55
CA ALA A 89 6.33 7.20 11.06
C ALA A 89 6.19 7.86 12.44
N LEU A 90 5.19 8.73 12.62
CA LEU A 90 4.92 9.37 13.91
C LEU A 90 4.42 8.37 14.95
N ARG A 91 3.57 7.42 14.56
CA ARG A 91 3.17 6.30 15.42
C ARG A 91 4.38 5.53 15.91
N ASP A 92 5.29 5.13 15.01
CA ASP A 92 6.48 4.34 15.35
C ASP A 92 7.42 5.11 16.28
N LEU A 93 7.59 6.41 16.04
CA LEU A 93 8.30 7.29 16.95
C LEU A 93 7.62 7.34 18.32
N SER A 94 6.30 7.48 18.36
CA SER A 94 5.55 7.60 19.61
C SER A 94 5.62 6.35 20.47
N VAL A 95 5.47 5.15 19.88
CA VAL A 95 5.52 3.89 20.64
C VAL A 95 6.92 3.48 21.08
N SER A 96 7.96 4.05 20.47
CA SER A 96 9.38 3.75 20.77
C SER A 96 10.10 4.86 21.54
N GLN A 97 9.51 6.04 21.70
CA GLN A 97 10.18 7.23 22.27
C GLN A 97 10.80 7.02 23.66
N ALA A 98 10.26 6.09 24.46
CA ALA A 98 10.76 5.78 25.80
C ALA A 98 12.20 5.25 25.79
N ASP A 99 12.59 4.58 24.69
CA ASP A 99 13.90 3.97 24.47
C ASP A 99 14.92 4.95 23.88
N LEU A 100 14.49 6.14 23.43
CA LEU A 100 15.40 7.15 22.90
C LEU A 100 16.46 7.59 23.94
N PRO A 101 17.70 7.88 23.50
CA PRO A 101 18.68 8.55 24.33
C PRO A 101 18.16 9.89 24.84
N LYS A 102 18.56 10.27 26.06
CA LYS A 102 18.12 11.54 26.69
C LYS A 102 18.29 12.77 25.79
N GLY A 103 19.32 12.79 24.94
CA GLY A 103 19.59 13.89 24.01
C GLY A 103 18.59 14.03 22.85
N LYS A 104 17.87 12.96 22.51
CA LYS A 104 16.92 12.91 21.38
C LYS A 104 15.45 13.05 21.82
N ARG A 105 15.14 12.81 23.10
CA ARG A 105 13.77 12.85 23.63
C ARG A 105 13.07 14.20 23.46
N ALA A 106 13.80 15.31 23.52
CA ALA A 106 13.22 16.64 23.31
C ALA A 106 12.77 16.84 21.84
N ALA A 107 13.54 16.32 20.88
CA ALA A 107 13.16 16.37 19.46
C ALA A 107 11.93 15.50 19.20
N ALA A 108 11.90 14.28 19.74
CA ALA A 108 10.73 13.40 19.63
C ALA A 108 9.48 14.00 20.29
N ALA A 109 9.61 14.55 21.50
CA ALA A 109 8.50 15.21 22.19
C ALA A 109 7.97 16.43 21.42
N ARG A 110 8.82 17.15 20.68
CA ARG A 110 8.40 18.24 19.78
C ARG A 110 7.59 17.71 18.60
N LEU A 111 8.09 16.67 17.92
CA LEU A 111 7.46 16.10 16.73
C LEU A 111 6.11 15.42 17.03
N LEU A 112 5.94 14.93 18.26
CA LEU A 112 4.70 14.31 18.75
C LEU A 112 3.78 15.29 19.48
N ALA A 113 4.17 16.56 19.59
CA ALA A 113 3.38 17.57 20.29
C ALA A 113 2.15 17.92 19.47
N ARG A 114 1.03 18.18 20.15
CA ARG A 114 -0.13 18.81 19.52
C ARG A 114 0.26 20.21 19.03
N PRO A 115 -0.34 20.74 17.96
CA PRO A 115 -0.02 22.09 17.47
C PRO A 115 -0.18 23.21 18.52
N THR A 116 -1.06 23.00 19.50
CA THR A 116 -1.36 23.88 20.64
C THR A 116 -0.39 23.73 21.82
N ASP A 117 0.36 22.62 21.87
CA ASP A 117 1.26 22.35 22.98
C ASP A 117 2.43 23.34 23.00
N THR A 118 2.84 23.71 24.21
CA THR A 118 4.01 24.57 24.39
C THR A 118 5.33 23.94 23.92
N SER A 119 5.37 22.61 23.76
CA SER A 119 6.48 21.86 23.18
C SER A 119 6.47 21.83 21.65
N SER A 120 5.37 22.23 20.99
CA SER A 120 5.32 22.43 19.55
C SER A 120 6.03 23.75 19.21
N GLU A 121 7.23 23.66 18.64
CA GLU A 121 8.06 24.82 18.35
C GLU A 121 7.95 25.23 16.87
N CYS A 122 7.59 26.49 16.62
CA CYS A 122 7.48 27.03 15.26
C CYS A 122 8.82 27.54 14.73
N PHE A 123 9.68 26.62 14.25
CA PHE A 123 11.02 26.96 13.75
C PHE A 123 11.02 27.60 12.37
N ASN A 124 10.31 27.00 11.42
CA ASN A 124 10.20 27.45 10.04
C ASN A 124 8.91 26.86 9.42
N ASP A 125 8.67 27.19 8.17
CA ASP A 125 7.55 26.70 7.38
C ASP A 125 7.74 25.25 6.88
N GLN A 126 8.86 24.59 7.20
CA GLN A 126 9.21 23.22 6.81
C GLN A 126 9.09 22.21 7.96
N ASP A 127 8.57 22.59 9.13
CA ASP A 127 8.32 21.68 10.26
C ASP A 127 6.84 21.27 10.32
N LEU A 128 6.49 20.34 11.21
CA LEU A 128 5.10 19.97 11.48
C LEU A 128 4.27 21.15 12.01
N ALA A 129 2.95 21.04 11.86
CA ALA A 129 2.03 22.10 12.25
C ALA A 129 2.20 22.54 13.72
N CYS A 130 2.30 23.85 13.93
CA CYS A 130 2.47 24.47 15.25
C CYS A 130 1.70 25.80 15.33
N TYR A 131 1.05 26.10 16.45
CA TYR A 131 0.30 27.36 16.62
C TYR A 131 1.13 28.41 17.36
N GLY A 132 2.09 27.99 18.19
CA GLY A 132 2.95 28.88 18.95
C GLY A 132 2.12 29.82 19.83
N ALA A 133 2.39 31.13 19.77
CA ALA A 133 1.65 32.13 20.56
C ALA A 133 0.35 32.63 19.91
N ARG A 134 -0.05 32.07 18.77
CA ARG A 134 -1.26 32.50 18.04
C ARG A 134 -2.50 32.01 18.77
N PRO A 135 -3.60 32.78 18.79
CA PRO A 135 -4.84 32.33 19.41
C PRO A 135 -5.39 31.09 18.69
N ASP A 136 -5.45 29.96 19.40
CA ASP A 136 -6.18 28.79 18.95
C ASP A 136 -7.68 29.07 18.94
N LYS A 137 -8.32 28.81 17.80
CA LYS A 137 -9.77 28.88 17.64
C LYS A 137 -10.30 27.48 17.47
N VAL A 138 -11.43 27.22 18.15
CA VAL A 138 -12.01 25.87 18.23
C VAL A 138 -13.50 25.94 18.00
N GLU A 139 -14.00 25.02 17.20
CA GLU A 139 -15.42 24.77 17.01
C GLU A 139 -15.65 23.26 16.99
N CYS A 140 -16.67 22.80 17.70
CA CYS A 140 -16.90 21.38 17.90
C CYS A 140 -18.27 20.95 17.38
N ASN A 141 -18.33 19.71 16.91
CA ASN A 141 -19.59 19.01 16.71
C ASN A 141 -19.70 17.82 17.69
N ALA A 142 -20.63 16.91 17.42
CA ALA A 142 -20.85 15.74 18.29
C ALA A 142 -19.74 14.66 18.18
N ALA A 143 -18.83 14.77 17.22
CA ALA A 143 -17.81 13.76 16.92
C ALA A 143 -16.38 14.29 17.09
N VAL A 144 -16.10 15.53 16.66
CA VAL A 144 -14.75 16.13 16.67
C VAL A 144 -14.78 17.61 17.08
N CYS A 145 -13.63 18.13 17.50
CA CYS A 145 -13.30 19.55 17.55
C CYS A 145 -12.29 19.90 16.46
N VAL A 146 -12.55 20.97 15.71
CA VAL A 146 -11.60 21.48 14.71
C VAL A 146 -10.91 22.70 15.30
N HIS A 147 -9.58 22.64 15.32
CA HIS A 147 -8.67 23.68 15.79
C HIS A 147 -8.04 24.39 14.60
N TRP A 148 -7.91 25.72 14.68
CA TRP A 148 -7.27 26.51 13.62
C TRP A 148 -6.68 27.82 14.14
N VAL A 149 -5.79 28.40 13.33
CA VAL A 149 -5.29 29.77 13.48
C VAL A 149 -5.65 30.61 12.26
N GLU A 150 -5.81 31.92 12.46
CA GLU A 150 -6.15 32.87 11.39
C GLU A 150 -4.94 33.71 10.92
N GLU A 151 -3.78 33.50 11.54
CA GLU A 151 -2.56 34.23 11.24
C GLU A 151 -1.38 33.27 11.10
N GLY A 152 -0.34 33.68 10.37
CA GLY A 152 0.87 32.89 10.21
C GLY A 152 0.89 31.88 9.07
N PRO A 153 1.89 30.97 9.08
CA PRO A 153 2.07 29.98 8.03
C PRO A 153 0.97 28.92 8.02
N HIS A 154 0.42 28.57 9.18
CA HIS A 154 -0.66 27.57 9.30
C HIS A 154 -2.06 28.17 9.24
N ARG A 155 -2.19 29.42 8.78
CA ARG A 155 -3.49 30.10 8.74
C ARG A 155 -4.41 29.43 7.73
N ILE A 156 -5.67 29.29 8.08
CA ILE A 156 -6.71 28.87 7.13
C ILE A 156 -7.13 30.03 6.21
N PRO A 157 -7.70 29.76 5.02
CA PRO A 157 -8.23 30.77 4.12
C PRO A 157 -9.41 31.54 4.73
N THR A 158 -9.37 32.87 4.63
CA THR A 158 -10.39 33.74 5.25
C THR A 158 -11.64 33.93 4.40
N GLU A 159 -11.58 33.64 3.10
CA GLU A 159 -12.67 33.90 2.14
C GLU A 159 -12.95 32.68 1.23
N ASN A 160 -14.13 32.71 0.60
CA ASN A 160 -14.73 31.60 -0.14
C ASN A 160 -14.19 31.38 -1.55
N ASP A 161 -13.11 32.04 -1.96
CA ASP A 161 -12.51 31.94 -3.30
C ASP A 161 -10.98 32.02 -3.31
N ASP A 162 -10.35 31.78 -2.16
CA ASP A 162 -8.90 31.69 -2.03
C ASP A 162 -8.33 30.44 -2.75
N ALA A 163 -7.01 30.27 -2.73
CA ALA A 163 -6.31 29.18 -3.40
C ALA A 163 -6.79 27.77 -2.96
N GLY A 164 -7.29 27.64 -1.72
CA GLY A 164 -7.93 26.43 -1.20
C GLY A 164 -9.33 26.13 -1.75
N GLY A 165 -9.82 26.92 -2.70
CA GLY A 165 -11.09 26.70 -3.37
C GLY A 165 -12.31 27.21 -2.59
N SER A 166 -13.47 27.04 -3.21
CA SER A 166 -14.73 27.59 -2.69
C SER A 166 -15.53 26.62 -1.84
N TRP A 167 -15.79 27.04 -0.61
CA TRP A 167 -16.56 26.32 0.40
C TRP A 167 -17.89 27.05 0.62
N ALA A 168 -18.97 26.31 0.79
CA ALA A 168 -20.28 26.90 1.03
C ALA A 168 -20.62 26.74 2.51
N GLY A 169 -20.31 27.76 3.30
CA GLY A 169 -20.68 27.85 4.70
C GLY A 169 -22.04 28.51 4.89
N SER A 170 -22.59 28.31 6.09
CA SER A 170 -23.86 28.84 6.55
C SER A 170 -23.73 29.58 7.88
N ASN A 171 -22.63 29.36 8.61
CA ASN A 171 -22.37 29.99 9.88
C ASN A 171 -21.35 31.14 9.73
N PRO A 172 -21.78 32.41 9.72
CA PRO A 172 -20.86 33.54 9.55
C PRO A 172 -19.90 33.76 10.73
N ALA A 173 -20.03 32.99 11.82
CA ALA A 173 -19.15 33.07 12.97
C ALA A 173 -17.86 32.24 12.84
N ILE A 174 -17.80 31.32 11.87
CA ILE A 174 -16.62 30.48 11.60
C ILE A 174 -16.27 30.54 10.11
N PRO A 175 -15.00 30.36 9.72
CA PRO A 175 -14.61 30.29 8.31
C PRO A 175 -15.26 29.11 7.58
N ASP A 176 -15.64 29.29 6.32
CA ASP A 176 -16.35 28.26 5.54
C ASP A 176 -15.51 26.98 5.34
N TYR A 177 -14.18 27.11 5.27
CA TYR A 177 -13.26 25.96 5.25
C TYR A 177 -13.38 25.12 6.53
N VAL A 178 -13.46 25.79 7.69
CA VAL A 178 -13.62 25.14 9.00
C VAL A 178 -14.99 24.48 9.09
N GLU A 179 -16.06 25.15 8.65
CA GLU A 179 -17.40 24.57 8.59
C GLU A 179 -17.45 23.33 7.68
N PHE A 180 -16.79 23.39 6.52
CA PHE A 180 -16.70 22.25 5.60
C PHE A 180 -15.92 21.07 6.22
N THR A 181 -14.79 21.36 6.88
CA THR A 181 -13.98 20.37 7.60
C THR A 181 -14.82 19.71 8.68
N LEU A 182 -15.48 20.48 9.54
CA LEU A 182 -16.37 19.98 10.59
C LEU A 182 -17.45 19.04 10.05
N ASN A 183 -18.13 19.45 8.98
CA ASN A 183 -19.18 18.63 8.37
C ASN A 183 -18.62 17.35 7.73
N THR A 184 -17.42 17.42 7.14
CA THR A 184 -16.73 16.27 6.57
C THR A 184 -16.34 15.28 7.67
N MET A 185 -15.67 15.73 8.73
CA MET A 185 -15.28 14.88 9.86
C MET A 185 -16.49 14.26 10.56
N LYS A 186 -17.59 15.00 10.71
CA LYS A 186 -18.86 14.43 11.23
C LYS A 186 -19.38 13.30 10.36
N THR A 187 -19.34 13.46 9.04
CA THR A 187 -19.78 12.44 8.07
C THR A 187 -18.91 11.19 8.18
N VAL A 188 -17.60 11.38 8.16
CA VAL A 188 -16.59 10.31 8.27
C VAL A 188 -16.74 9.54 9.58
N ALA A 189 -16.76 10.23 10.72
CA ALA A 189 -16.92 9.61 12.04
C ALA A 189 -18.24 8.83 12.16
N THR A 190 -19.35 9.42 11.68
CA THR A 190 -20.67 8.76 11.69
C THR A 190 -20.68 7.51 10.80
N LYS A 191 -20.00 7.56 9.65
CA LYS A 191 -19.90 6.44 8.71
C LYS A 191 -19.19 5.25 9.34
N TYR A 192 -18.03 5.45 9.98
CA TYR A 192 -17.30 4.35 10.63
C TYR A 192 -18.04 3.75 11.82
N VAL A 193 -18.59 4.58 12.72
CA VAL A 193 -19.39 4.08 13.86
C VAL A 193 -20.64 3.37 13.37
N GLY A 194 -21.33 3.93 12.37
CA GLY A 194 -22.50 3.30 11.73
C GLY A 194 -22.15 1.98 11.05
N ALA A 195 -20.93 1.85 10.53
CA ALA A 195 -20.39 0.62 9.97
C ALA A 195 -20.00 -0.43 11.02
N GLY A 196 -20.06 -0.10 12.31
CA GLY A 196 -19.78 -1.01 13.41
C GLY A 196 -18.31 -1.11 13.79
N TYR A 197 -17.46 -0.22 13.26
CA TYR A 197 -16.12 -0.03 13.77
C TYR A 197 -16.17 0.57 15.18
N ARG A 198 -15.07 0.42 15.95
CA ARG A 198 -14.94 1.06 17.25
C ARG A 198 -14.98 2.58 17.09
N PRO A 199 -15.63 3.32 18.00
CA PRO A 199 -15.38 4.74 18.10
C PRO A 199 -13.90 4.97 18.48
N VAL A 200 -13.36 6.12 18.09
CA VAL A 200 -12.01 6.55 18.49
C VAL A 200 -11.91 6.61 20.02
N VAL A 201 -10.71 6.36 20.54
CA VAL A 201 -10.46 6.44 21.99
C VAL A 201 -10.43 7.91 22.40
N SER A 202 -11.13 8.27 23.48
CA SER A 202 -11.09 9.62 24.02
C SER A 202 -9.75 9.88 24.70
N ASP A 203 -9.18 11.06 24.47
CA ASP A 203 -7.97 11.56 25.14
C ASP A 203 -8.24 12.17 26.52
N GLY A 204 -9.47 12.02 27.05
CA GLY A 204 -9.83 12.54 28.37
C GLY A 204 -10.12 14.04 28.40
N GLY A 205 -10.28 14.68 27.24
CA GLY A 205 -10.57 16.11 27.15
C GLY A 205 -9.34 16.98 26.96
N ALA A 206 -8.29 16.44 26.33
CA ALA A 206 -7.17 17.25 25.90
C ALA A 206 -7.70 18.38 25.00
N ASP A 207 -7.08 19.56 25.10
CA ASP A 207 -7.52 20.78 24.42
C ASP A 207 -9.00 21.20 24.57
N GLY A 208 -9.66 20.68 25.61
CA GLY A 208 -10.82 21.30 26.23
C GLY A 208 -12.11 20.48 26.21
N THR A 209 -12.27 19.52 25.29
CA THR A 209 -13.49 18.70 25.19
C THR A 209 -13.17 17.24 24.91
N PRO A 210 -14.05 16.28 25.27
CA PRO A 210 -13.76 14.85 25.08
C PRO A 210 -13.86 14.36 23.63
N GLN A 211 -14.28 15.22 22.70
CA GLN A 211 -14.27 14.92 21.27
C GLN A 211 -12.84 14.91 20.76
N MET A 212 -12.57 14.10 19.74
CA MET A 212 -11.24 14.03 19.13
C MET A 212 -10.87 15.34 18.46
N ASP A 213 -9.62 15.78 18.67
CA ASP A 213 -9.10 17.02 18.10
C ASP A 213 -8.55 16.81 16.70
N ILE A 214 -8.94 17.72 15.80
CA ILE A 214 -8.51 17.82 14.42
C ILE A 214 -7.91 19.20 14.21
N TYR A 215 -6.61 19.29 14.02
CA TYR A 215 -5.94 20.56 13.78
C TYR A 215 -5.82 20.85 12.29
N LEU A 216 -5.96 22.10 11.91
CA LEU A 216 -5.68 22.58 10.56
C LEU A 216 -4.31 23.25 10.55
N GLY A 217 -3.44 22.88 9.61
CA GLY A 217 -2.15 23.52 9.45
C GLY A 217 -1.50 23.26 8.11
N GLN A 218 -0.59 24.13 7.69
CA GLN A 218 0.15 23.98 6.44
C GLN A 218 1.06 22.75 6.46
N LEU A 219 0.79 21.80 5.56
CA LEU A 219 1.50 20.52 5.42
C LEU A 219 2.07 20.33 4.00
N GLY A 220 1.65 21.14 3.02
CA GLY A 220 2.23 21.18 1.68
C GLY A 220 3.75 21.28 1.67
N ASN A 221 4.36 22.05 2.57
CA ASN A 221 5.82 22.20 2.65
C ASN A 221 6.57 20.91 3.01
N VAL A 222 5.94 19.98 3.74
CA VAL A 222 6.50 18.64 4.04
C VAL A 222 5.97 17.57 3.09
N GLY A 223 5.06 17.95 2.18
CA GLY A 223 4.45 17.05 1.21
C GLY A 223 3.46 16.05 1.82
N ALA A 224 2.86 16.36 2.97
CA ALA A 224 1.84 15.53 3.61
C ALA A 224 0.45 16.16 3.43
N TYR A 225 -0.58 15.34 3.24
CA TYR A 225 -1.97 15.83 3.11
C TYR A 225 -2.65 15.95 4.49
N GLY A 226 -2.25 15.07 5.39
CA GLY A 226 -2.69 14.97 6.76
C GLY A 226 -1.84 13.95 7.49
N TYR A 227 -2.05 13.84 8.79
CA TYR A 227 -1.53 12.74 9.59
C TYR A 227 -2.37 12.55 10.86
N CYS A 228 -2.29 11.38 11.46
CA CYS A 228 -2.71 11.13 12.83
C CYS A 228 -1.55 10.62 13.67
N THR A 229 -1.55 10.93 14.96
CA THR A 229 -0.56 10.37 15.88
C THR A 229 -1.13 10.31 17.29
N ILE A 230 -0.34 9.76 18.20
CA ILE A 230 -0.63 9.65 19.62
C ILE A 230 0.43 10.44 20.39
N ASP A 231 0.00 11.14 21.42
CA ASP A 231 0.82 11.95 22.33
C ASP A 231 1.04 11.27 23.70
N ASP A 232 0.41 10.11 23.94
CA ASP A 232 0.60 9.31 25.15
C ASP A 232 1.91 8.48 25.09
N ASN A 233 2.96 9.04 25.69
CA ASN A 233 4.28 8.42 25.78
C ASN A 233 4.37 7.17 26.69
N SER A 234 3.27 6.77 27.34
CA SER A 234 3.21 5.55 28.14
C SER A 234 2.86 4.32 27.31
N ILE A 235 2.44 4.50 26.06
CA ILE A 235 2.01 3.43 25.15
C ILE A 235 3.21 2.93 24.35
N SER A 236 3.51 1.63 24.48
CA SER A 236 4.59 0.96 23.73
C SER A 236 4.22 -0.45 23.27
N ALA A 237 2.93 -0.79 23.32
CA ALA A 237 2.43 -2.14 23.12
C ALA A 237 1.22 -2.18 22.17
N HIS A 238 0.78 -3.39 21.83
CA HIS A 238 -0.44 -3.65 21.06
C HIS A 238 -1.70 -3.34 21.88
N VAL A 239 -2.06 -2.06 21.97
CA VAL A 239 -3.20 -1.57 22.77
C VAL A 239 -3.96 -0.46 22.04
N PRO A 240 -5.23 -0.22 22.41
CA PRO A 240 -5.93 0.97 21.95
C PRO A 240 -5.27 2.25 22.45
N ALA A 241 -5.22 3.29 21.61
CA ALA A 241 -4.66 4.60 21.95
C ALA A 241 -5.59 5.73 21.50
N ALA A 242 -5.62 6.82 22.27
CA ALA A 242 -6.22 8.07 21.84
C ALA A 242 -5.30 8.75 20.83
N ALA A 243 -5.91 9.40 19.84
CA ALA A 243 -5.19 10.03 18.76
C ALA A 243 -5.74 11.42 18.50
N TYR A 244 -4.89 12.30 17.99
CA TYR A 244 -5.30 13.51 17.30
C TYR A 244 -4.87 13.42 15.84
N CYS A 245 -5.48 14.24 14.99
CA CYS A 245 -5.06 14.34 13.60
C CYS A 245 -4.84 15.78 13.19
N VAL A 246 -4.03 15.96 12.16
CA VAL A 246 -3.80 17.23 11.49
C VAL A 246 -4.14 17.05 10.02
N LEU A 247 -4.91 17.98 9.47
CA LEU A 247 -5.19 18.05 8.03
C LEU A 247 -4.59 19.34 7.47
N ASP A 248 -4.24 19.33 6.18
CA ASP A 248 -3.72 20.52 5.53
C ASP A 248 -4.70 21.71 5.65
N ASN A 249 -4.18 22.93 5.77
CA ASN A 249 -4.97 24.13 6.04
C ASN A 249 -5.78 24.60 4.83
N ASP A 250 -5.47 24.16 3.60
CA ASP A 250 -6.22 24.58 2.41
C ASP A 250 -6.10 23.65 1.18
N PHE A 251 -5.16 22.69 1.17
CA PHE A 251 -4.84 21.75 0.10
C PHE A 251 -4.47 22.37 -1.25
N ALA A 252 -4.12 23.66 -1.29
CA ALA A 252 -3.90 24.38 -2.55
C ALA A 252 -2.61 23.95 -3.27
N GLU A 253 -1.63 23.42 -2.54
CA GLU A 253 -0.28 23.08 -3.00
C GLU A 253 -0.22 21.77 -3.79
N PHE A 254 -1.23 20.92 -3.63
CA PHE A 254 -1.24 19.57 -4.18
C PHE A 254 -1.78 19.49 -5.61
N GLY A 255 -2.30 20.61 -6.14
CA GLY A 255 -2.86 20.78 -7.48
C GLY A 255 -4.08 19.90 -7.81
N VAL A 256 -4.63 19.19 -6.82
CA VAL A 256 -5.91 18.48 -6.89
C VAL A 256 -7.03 19.41 -6.45
N SER A 257 -8.29 19.00 -6.61
CA SER A 257 -9.39 19.76 -6.03
C SER A 257 -9.28 19.72 -4.50
N PRO A 258 -9.11 20.86 -3.81
CA PRO A 258 -9.00 20.89 -2.34
C PRO A 258 -10.16 20.18 -1.64
N ARG A 259 -11.38 20.32 -2.19
CA ARG A 259 -12.59 19.67 -1.67
C ARG A 259 -12.56 18.15 -1.73
N LEU A 260 -11.95 17.61 -2.78
CA LEU A 260 -11.83 16.17 -2.95
C LEU A 260 -10.69 15.62 -2.11
N ALA A 261 -9.56 16.35 -2.07
CA ALA A 261 -8.41 16.04 -1.23
C ALA A 261 -8.79 15.96 0.25
N LEU A 262 -9.43 17.02 0.79
CA LEU A 262 -9.88 17.03 2.19
C LEU A 262 -10.77 15.84 2.53
N ARG A 263 -11.68 15.45 1.63
CA ARG A 263 -12.60 14.32 1.86
C ARG A 263 -11.88 12.98 1.87
N ALA A 264 -11.02 12.74 0.89
CA ALA A 264 -10.23 11.51 0.83
C ALA A 264 -9.30 11.41 2.05
N THR A 265 -8.53 12.47 2.33
CA THR A 265 -7.62 12.53 3.48
C THR A 265 -8.38 12.41 4.80
N ALA A 266 -9.52 13.08 4.98
CA ALA A 266 -10.31 12.95 6.21
C ALA A 266 -10.80 11.51 6.43
N ALA A 267 -11.21 10.80 5.37
CA ALA A 267 -11.57 9.39 5.47
C ALA A 267 -10.34 8.55 5.84
N HIS A 268 -9.22 8.74 5.13
CA HIS A 268 -7.97 8.02 5.36
C HIS A 268 -7.46 8.18 6.81
N GLU A 269 -7.20 9.42 7.21
CA GLU A 269 -6.61 9.76 8.51
C GLU A 269 -7.53 9.40 9.67
N TYR A 270 -8.82 9.71 9.58
CA TYR A 270 -9.74 9.33 10.65
C TYR A 270 -9.88 7.80 10.76
N PHE A 271 -9.67 7.04 9.67
CA PHE A 271 -9.61 5.59 9.78
C PHE A 271 -8.38 5.14 10.57
N HIS A 272 -7.22 5.78 10.47
CA HIS A 272 -6.10 5.50 11.36
C HIS A 272 -6.45 5.71 12.84
N ALA A 273 -7.16 6.78 13.19
CA ALA A 273 -7.63 6.96 14.57
C ALA A 273 -8.61 5.86 15.01
N VAL A 274 -9.45 5.36 14.11
CA VAL A 274 -10.31 4.19 14.35
C VAL A 274 -9.48 2.91 14.51
N GLN A 275 -8.44 2.72 13.70
CA GLN A 275 -7.52 1.58 13.78
C GLN A 275 -6.73 1.59 15.09
N PHE A 276 -6.25 2.76 15.52
CA PHE A 276 -5.61 2.97 16.82
C PHE A 276 -6.55 2.64 17.99
N ALA A 277 -7.87 2.71 17.81
CA ALA A 277 -8.83 2.22 18.81
C ALA A 277 -8.97 0.68 18.87
N TYR A 278 -8.43 -0.04 17.89
CA TYR A 278 -8.25 -1.49 17.94
C TYR A 278 -6.89 -1.85 18.52
N ASP A 279 -5.83 -1.37 17.86
CA ASP A 279 -4.45 -1.66 18.16
C ASP A 279 -3.57 -0.61 17.48
N VAL A 280 -2.89 0.22 18.28
CA VAL A 280 -2.01 1.27 17.76
C VAL A 280 -0.77 0.71 17.07
N ASN A 281 -0.29 -0.48 17.46
CA ASN A 281 0.96 -1.05 16.97
C ASN A 281 0.73 -2.19 15.95
N GLU A 282 -0.40 -2.19 15.25
CA GLU A 282 -0.72 -3.18 14.22
C GLU A 282 0.15 -3.00 12.95
N ASP A 283 0.22 -4.05 12.14
CA ASP A 283 1.04 -4.12 10.93
C ASP A 283 0.74 -2.96 9.96
N ALA A 284 1.78 -2.18 9.68
CA ALA A 284 1.75 -0.96 8.87
C ALA A 284 1.02 -1.13 7.53
N TRP A 285 1.33 -2.21 6.79
CA TRP A 285 0.67 -2.45 5.49
C TRP A 285 -0.86 -2.59 5.60
N LEU A 286 -1.37 -3.20 6.69
CA LEU A 286 -2.81 -3.37 6.89
C LEU A 286 -3.45 -2.03 7.21
N MET A 287 -2.78 -1.20 8.01
CA MET A 287 -3.23 0.15 8.36
C MET A 287 -3.43 0.98 7.10
N GLU A 288 -2.37 1.14 6.29
CA GLU A 288 -2.40 1.91 5.05
C GLU A 288 -3.38 1.33 4.03
N ALA A 289 -3.25 0.04 3.70
CA ALA A 289 -4.06 -0.56 2.65
C ALA A 289 -5.56 -0.50 2.95
N THR A 290 -5.96 -0.54 4.23
CA THR A 290 -7.36 -0.40 4.62
C THR A 290 -7.80 1.05 4.83
N ALA A 291 -6.90 2.00 5.16
CA ALA A 291 -7.20 3.43 5.12
C ALA A 291 -7.44 3.91 3.69
N THR A 292 -6.59 3.49 2.74
CA THR A 292 -6.78 3.73 1.29
C THR A 292 -8.03 3.06 0.73
N TRP A 293 -8.40 1.88 1.22
CA TRP A 293 -9.69 1.26 0.88
C TRP A 293 -10.87 2.07 1.44
N ALA A 294 -10.73 2.64 2.64
CA ALA A 294 -11.80 3.38 3.30
C ALA A 294 -12.14 4.70 2.59
N GLU A 295 -11.18 5.34 1.92
CA GLU A 295 -11.42 6.53 1.08
C GLU A 295 -12.62 6.34 0.14
N ASP A 296 -12.61 5.22 -0.59
CA ASP A 296 -13.62 4.86 -1.59
C ASP A 296 -14.91 4.32 -0.96
N GLU A 297 -14.84 3.64 0.18
CA GLU A 297 -16.05 3.18 0.91
C GLU A 297 -16.83 4.33 1.56
N VAL A 298 -16.14 5.41 1.93
CA VAL A 298 -16.75 6.61 2.52
C VAL A 298 -17.22 7.56 1.41
N TYR A 299 -16.41 7.72 0.35
CA TYR A 299 -16.67 8.62 -0.76
C TYR A 299 -16.49 7.95 -2.13
N ASP A 300 -17.39 7.02 -2.47
CA ASP A 300 -17.45 6.21 -3.72
C ASP A 300 -17.36 6.98 -5.06
N THR A 301 -17.49 8.31 -5.04
CA THR A 301 -17.32 9.15 -6.24
C THR A 301 -15.93 9.80 -6.34
N ILE A 302 -15.04 9.56 -5.38
CA ILE A 302 -13.71 10.14 -5.26
C ILE A 302 -12.69 9.01 -5.39
N ASN A 303 -12.05 8.96 -6.55
CA ASN A 303 -11.27 7.80 -6.94
C ASN A 303 -9.76 8.08 -6.81
N ASP A 304 -9.36 8.68 -5.69
CA ASP A 304 -7.97 9.07 -5.43
C ASP A 304 -7.06 7.84 -5.30
N ASN A 305 -7.56 6.82 -4.60
CA ASN A 305 -6.87 5.55 -4.42
C ASN A 305 -6.52 4.80 -5.73
N TRP A 306 -7.14 5.12 -6.86
CA TRP A 306 -6.77 4.56 -8.17
C TRP A 306 -5.31 4.86 -8.53
N ASN A 307 -4.78 6.00 -8.06
CA ASN A 307 -3.40 6.39 -8.28
C ASN A 307 -2.40 5.37 -7.70
N TYR A 308 -2.82 4.55 -6.73
CA TYR A 308 -1.95 3.56 -6.10
C TYR A 308 -1.92 2.19 -6.80
N LEU A 309 -2.90 1.91 -7.67
CA LEU A 309 -3.00 0.61 -8.36
C LEU A 309 -1.72 0.16 -9.13
N PRO A 310 -0.89 1.06 -9.70
CA PRO A 310 0.39 0.70 -10.31
C PRO A 310 1.46 0.14 -9.36
N PHE A 311 1.32 0.34 -8.04
CA PHE A 311 2.35 -0.02 -7.06
C PHE A 311 2.05 -1.34 -6.32
N GLY A 312 0.81 -1.83 -6.36
CA GLY A 312 0.41 -3.05 -5.65
C GLY A 312 0.24 -4.29 -6.53
N SER A 313 -0.41 -5.30 -5.94
CA SER A 313 -0.65 -6.64 -6.49
C SER A 313 -1.36 -6.66 -7.85
N LEU A 314 -2.07 -5.59 -8.22
CA LEU A 314 -2.70 -5.48 -9.53
C LEU A 314 -1.62 -5.31 -10.62
N ALA A 315 -0.65 -4.42 -10.44
CA ALA A 315 0.39 -4.15 -11.43
C ALA A 315 1.69 -4.93 -11.21
N ILE A 316 2.05 -5.22 -9.96
CA ILE A 316 3.29 -5.90 -9.54
C ILE A 316 2.93 -7.23 -8.86
N PRO A 317 2.39 -8.23 -9.59
CA PRO A 317 1.81 -9.44 -8.98
C PRO A 317 2.84 -10.34 -8.28
N THR A 318 4.14 -10.09 -8.47
CA THR A 318 5.22 -10.87 -7.86
C THR A 318 5.71 -10.30 -6.53
N GLN A 319 5.24 -9.12 -6.13
CA GLN A 319 5.46 -8.56 -4.80
C GLN A 319 4.44 -9.17 -3.84
N SER A 320 4.84 -9.41 -2.60
CA SER A 320 3.95 -9.90 -1.55
C SER A 320 2.81 -8.92 -1.29
N LEU A 321 1.62 -9.45 -1.01
CA LEU A 321 0.42 -8.66 -0.72
C LEU A 321 0.57 -7.79 0.54
N ASP A 322 1.31 -8.27 1.53
CA ASP A 322 1.51 -7.68 2.85
C ASP A 322 2.80 -6.87 2.97
N ILE A 323 3.33 -6.43 1.84
CA ILE A 323 4.48 -5.54 1.77
C ILE A 323 4.14 -4.16 2.37
N PHE A 324 5.03 -3.64 3.21
CA PHE A 324 5.12 -2.25 3.61
C PHE A 324 6.42 -1.68 3.04
N ASN A 325 6.30 -0.71 2.15
CA ASN A 325 7.41 0.00 1.53
C ASN A 325 6.96 1.41 1.14
N ASP A 326 7.51 2.01 0.09
CA ASP A 326 7.13 3.34 -0.37
C ASP A 326 5.63 3.43 -0.74
N LEU A 327 5.14 2.63 -1.70
CA LEU A 327 3.77 2.75 -2.24
C LEU A 327 2.99 1.43 -2.37
N GLY A 328 3.60 0.30 -2.03
CA GLY A 328 3.04 -1.03 -2.26
C GLY A 328 1.79 -1.31 -1.43
N GLN A 329 1.80 -0.93 -0.15
CA GLN A 329 0.69 -1.04 0.79
C GLN A 329 -0.53 -0.26 0.31
N TYR A 330 -0.34 0.97 -0.16
CA TYR A 330 -1.39 1.78 -0.76
C TYR A 330 -1.97 1.02 -1.96
N GLY A 331 -1.14 0.55 -2.90
CA GLY A 331 -1.62 -0.19 -4.07
C GLY A 331 -2.31 -1.52 -3.77
N ASN A 332 -2.06 -2.10 -2.60
CA ASN A 332 -2.66 -3.35 -2.14
C ASN A 332 -4.06 -3.17 -1.53
N TRP A 333 -4.58 -1.92 -1.43
CA TRP A 333 -5.99 -1.64 -1.09
C TRP A 333 -6.98 -2.46 -1.93
N ILE A 334 -6.60 -2.75 -3.19
CA ILE A 334 -7.41 -3.51 -4.15
C ILE A 334 -7.75 -4.92 -3.66
N PHE A 335 -6.96 -5.50 -2.75
CA PHE A 335 -7.30 -6.77 -2.13
C PHE A 335 -8.51 -6.66 -1.19
N PHE A 336 -8.64 -5.55 -0.46
CA PHE A 336 -9.79 -5.29 0.41
C PHE A 336 -11.03 -4.92 -0.39
N ARG A 337 -10.89 -4.22 -1.53
CA ARG A 337 -11.96 -4.05 -2.54
C ARG A 337 -12.44 -5.39 -3.10
N PHE A 338 -11.50 -6.29 -3.48
CA PHE A 338 -11.83 -7.66 -3.88
C PHE A 338 -12.63 -8.41 -2.81
N LEU A 339 -12.17 -8.40 -1.55
CA LEU A 339 -12.90 -9.07 -0.47
C LEU A 339 -14.27 -8.44 -0.24
N SER A 340 -14.38 -7.12 -0.31
CA SER A 340 -15.62 -6.38 -0.09
C SER A 340 -16.69 -6.71 -1.12
N GLU A 341 -16.34 -6.73 -2.40
CA GLU A 341 -17.27 -7.10 -3.47
C GLU A 341 -17.57 -8.61 -3.49
N ARG A 342 -16.56 -9.43 -3.15
CA ARG A 342 -16.74 -10.88 -3.07
C ARG A 342 -17.63 -11.33 -1.92
N TYR A 343 -17.69 -10.53 -0.85
CA TYR A 343 -18.52 -10.71 0.34
C TYR A 343 -19.33 -9.43 0.61
N PRO A 344 -20.38 -9.16 -0.17
CA PRO A 344 -21.07 -7.86 -0.23
C PRO A 344 -21.91 -7.53 1.02
N SER A 345 -21.79 -8.32 2.09
CA SER A 345 -22.44 -8.00 3.36
C SER A 345 -21.80 -6.74 3.94
N ALA A 346 -22.60 -5.70 4.12
CA ALA A 346 -22.17 -4.41 4.63
C ALA A 346 -22.99 -3.98 5.85
N GLN A 347 -22.35 -3.23 6.74
CA GLN A 347 -22.98 -2.51 7.85
C GLN A 347 -22.60 -1.04 7.70
N GLY A 348 -23.54 -0.11 7.92
CA GLY A 348 -23.29 1.33 7.69
C GLY A 348 -22.84 1.68 6.27
N GLY A 349 -23.06 0.78 5.31
CA GLY A 349 -22.54 0.91 3.94
C GLY A 349 -21.02 0.73 3.81
N MET A 350 -20.38 0.00 4.72
CA MET A 350 -19.00 -0.50 4.54
C MET A 350 -18.94 -2.01 4.73
N SER A 351 -17.94 -2.66 4.12
CA SER A 351 -17.84 -4.12 4.15
C SER A 351 -17.61 -4.72 5.54
N THR A 352 -18.42 -5.73 5.88
CA THR A 352 -18.27 -6.51 7.13
C THR A 352 -17.05 -7.42 7.13
N VAL A 353 -16.47 -7.77 5.97
CA VAL A 353 -15.26 -8.60 5.95
C VAL A 353 -14.05 -7.86 6.47
N VAL A 354 -13.91 -6.58 6.16
CA VAL A 354 -12.83 -5.73 6.65
C VAL A 354 -13.04 -5.42 8.14
N LEU A 355 -14.29 -5.19 8.55
CA LEU A 355 -14.63 -5.08 9.97
C LEU A 355 -14.27 -6.35 10.78
N ASP A 356 -14.54 -7.54 10.24
CA ASP A 356 -14.20 -8.81 10.89
C ASP A 356 -12.69 -9.04 10.99
N ILE A 357 -11.89 -8.47 10.09
CA ILE A 357 -10.42 -8.47 10.16
C ILE A 357 -9.99 -7.58 11.33
N TRP A 358 -10.42 -6.32 11.34
CA TRP A 358 -10.08 -5.36 12.40
C TRP A 358 -10.55 -5.78 13.80
N LYS A 359 -11.68 -6.48 13.93
CA LYS A 359 -12.10 -7.03 15.24
C LYS A 359 -11.15 -8.09 15.82
N ARG A 360 -10.19 -8.59 15.03
CA ARG A 360 -9.23 -9.63 15.44
C ARG A 360 -7.84 -9.10 15.75
N THR A 361 -7.48 -7.94 15.19
CA THR A 361 -6.16 -7.31 15.34
C THR A 361 -5.70 -7.18 16.78
N PRO A 362 -6.56 -6.92 17.81
CA PRO A 362 -6.10 -6.83 19.19
C PRO A 362 -5.46 -8.11 19.77
N THR A 363 -5.53 -9.24 19.06
CA THR A 363 -4.96 -10.53 19.50
C THR A 363 -4.25 -11.29 18.37
N GLN A 364 -4.15 -10.71 17.17
CA GLN A 364 -3.72 -11.41 15.96
C GLN A 364 -3.05 -10.42 15.01
N TYR A 365 -1.84 -10.73 14.55
CA TYR A 365 -1.22 -9.98 13.45
C TYR A 365 -2.09 -10.03 12.17
N SER A 366 -1.91 -9.04 11.29
CA SER A 366 -2.78 -8.79 10.14
C SER A 366 -3.09 -10.03 9.27
N VAL A 367 -2.09 -10.81 8.83
CA VAL A 367 -2.34 -11.99 7.97
C VAL A 367 -3.06 -13.11 8.74
N GLN A 368 -2.84 -13.25 10.04
CA GLN A 368 -3.62 -14.17 10.88
C GLN A 368 -5.07 -13.70 11.01
N ALA A 369 -5.30 -12.40 11.20
CA ALA A 369 -6.63 -11.80 11.24
C ALA A 369 -7.39 -12.04 9.92
N ILE A 370 -6.76 -11.81 8.76
CA ILE A 370 -7.29 -12.10 7.42
C ILE A 370 -7.65 -13.58 7.30
N ARG A 371 -6.72 -14.48 7.62
CA ARG A 371 -6.94 -15.93 7.54
C ARG A 371 -8.16 -16.36 8.35
N ASN A 372 -8.30 -15.85 9.57
CA ASN A 372 -9.38 -16.23 10.46
C ASN A 372 -10.72 -15.56 10.12
N ALA A 373 -10.72 -14.34 9.58
CA ALA A 373 -11.91 -13.70 9.02
C ALA A 373 -12.44 -14.44 7.78
N LEU A 374 -11.54 -14.97 6.94
CA LEU A 374 -11.87 -15.84 5.82
C LEU A 374 -12.37 -17.22 6.25
N ALA A 375 -11.81 -17.79 7.32
CA ALA A 375 -12.27 -19.06 7.87
C ALA A 375 -13.74 -19.02 8.33
N LEU A 376 -14.20 -17.89 8.90
CA LEU A 376 -15.62 -17.69 9.23
C LEU A 376 -16.56 -17.78 8.01
N ARG A 377 -16.01 -17.55 6.82
CA ARG A 377 -16.70 -17.62 5.53
C ARG A 377 -16.51 -18.97 4.83
N ASN A 378 -16.06 -19.99 5.57
CA ASN A 378 -15.78 -21.35 5.07
C ASN A 378 -14.83 -21.36 3.86
N THR A 379 -13.84 -20.47 3.86
CA THR A 379 -12.80 -20.41 2.84
C THR A 379 -11.42 -20.28 3.47
N THR A 380 -10.40 -20.34 2.62
CA THR A 380 -8.99 -20.19 2.99
C THR A 380 -8.33 -19.06 2.20
N VAL A 381 -7.18 -18.57 2.67
CA VAL A 381 -6.35 -17.60 1.95
C VAL A 381 -5.96 -18.13 0.55
N PRO A 382 -5.41 -19.36 0.37
CA PRO A 382 -5.10 -19.88 -0.96
C PRO A 382 -6.28 -19.88 -1.94
N THR A 383 -7.49 -20.16 -1.45
CA THR A 383 -8.70 -20.15 -2.28
C THR A 383 -9.06 -18.74 -2.73
N GLN A 384 -9.06 -17.78 -1.80
CA GLN A 384 -9.41 -16.40 -2.12
C GLN A 384 -8.32 -15.70 -2.92
N PHE A 385 -7.06 -15.95 -2.61
CA PHE A 385 -5.93 -15.40 -3.36
C PHE A 385 -5.91 -15.92 -4.81
N ALA A 386 -6.28 -17.19 -5.04
CA ALA A 386 -6.50 -17.70 -6.39
C ALA A 386 -7.61 -16.96 -7.15
N LEU A 387 -8.75 -16.66 -6.50
CA LEU A 387 -9.83 -15.88 -7.11
C LEU A 387 -9.43 -14.42 -7.34
N PHE A 388 -8.68 -13.82 -6.42
CA PHE A 388 -8.11 -12.48 -6.56
C PHE A 388 -7.24 -12.38 -7.84
N THR A 389 -6.41 -13.39 -8.14
CA THR A 389 -5.65 -13.40 -9.40
C THR A 389 -6.55 -13.44 -10.65
N VAL A 390 -7.74 -14.05 -10.56
CA VAL A 390 -8.71 -14.09 -11.67
C VAL A 390 -9.31 -12.71 -11.90
N TRP A 391 -9.66 -12.02 -10.82
CA TRP A 391 -10.20 -10.66 -10.82
C TRP A 391 -9.17 -9.67 -11.35
N ASN A 392 -7.95 -9.70 -10.81
CA ASN A 392 -6.86 -8.81 -11.25
C ASN A 392 -6.48 -8.99 -12.72
N ARG A 393 -6.61 -10.20 -13.28
CA ARG A 393 -6.37 -10.43 -14.72
C ARG A 393 -7.50 -9.93 -15.61
N ARG A 394 -8.68 -9.64 -15.07
CA ARG A 394 -9.90 -9.24 -15.79
C ARG A 394 -10.72 -8.25 -14.97
N PRO A 395 -10.13 -7.11 -14.56
CA PRO A 395 -10.78 -6.26 -13.58
C PRO A 395 -12.12 -5.73 -14.11
N SER A 396 -12.19 -5.34 -15.39
CA SER A 396 -13.41 -4.87 -16.06
C SER A 396 -14.57 -5.86 -16.13
N THR A 397 -14.34 -7.13 -15.76
CA THR A 397 -15.39 -8.14 -15.69
C THR A 397 -15.88 -8.36 -14.25
N TYR A 398 -15.06 -8.04 -13.26
CA TYR A 398 -15.27 -8.50 -11.90
C TYR A 398 -15.38 -7.40 -10.86
N TYR A 399 -14.57 -6.33 -10.96
CA TYR A 399 -14.71 -5.17 -10.09
C TYR A 399 -15.78 -4.24 -10.65
N ASP A 400 -16.59 -3.66 -9.78
CA ASP A 400 -17.64 -2.70 -10.18
C ASP A 400 -17.04 -1.51 -10.96
N GLU A 401 -15.90 -1.00 -10.51
CA GLU A 401 -15.15 0.06 -11.19
C GLU A 401 -14.06 -0.46 -12.15
N GLY A 402 -13.98 -1.78 -12.35
CA GLY A 402 -12.83 -2.44 -12.99
C GLY A 402 -12.58 -2.06 -14.44
N SER A 403 -13.50 -1.33 -15.08
CA SER A 403 -13.31 -0.76 -16.41
C SER A 403 -12.21 0.33 -16.45
N ALA A 404 -11.97 1.00 -15.32
CA ALA A 404 -10.88 1.96 -15.15
C ALA A 404 -9.55 1.27 -14.81
N TYR A 405 -9.59 0.05 -14.29
CA TYR A 405 -8.41 -0.63 -13.78
C TYR A 405 -7.64 -1.33 -14.91
N LYS A 406 -6.31 -1.19 -14.88
CA LYS A 406 -5.43 -1.95 -15.78
C LYS A 406 -5.35 -3.41 -15.33
N ALA A 407 -5.61 -4.33 -16.26
CA ALA A 407 -5.46 -5.75 -15.98
C ALA A 407 -4.01 -6.13 -15.62
N SER A 408 -3.86 -6.94 -14.58
CA SER A 408 -2.57 -7.46 -14.11
C SER A 408 -1.77 -8.11 -15.23
N PRO A 409 -0.45 -7.89 -15.34
CA PRO A 409 0.31 -8.35 -16.49
C PRO A 409 0.46 -9.88 -16.54
N ILE A 410 0.70 -10.40 -17.75
CA ILE A 410 1.33 -11.72 -17.89
C ILE A 410 2.85 -11.54 -17.82
N ARG A 411 3.55 -12.49 -17.21
CA ARG A 411 5.01 -12.48 -17.13
C ARG A 411 5.67 -12.84 -18.46
N ALA A 412 5.13 -13.85 -19.16
CA ALA A 412 5.59 -14.20 -20.49
C ALA A 412 4.55 -14.99 -21.30
N GLY A 413 4.67 -14.95 -22.63
CA GLY A 413 3.87 -15.72 -23.57
C GLY A 413 4.70 -16.71 -24.38
N TYR A 414 4.19 -17.92 -24.58
CA TYR A 414 4.85 -18.98 -25.35
C TYR A 414 3.91 -19.59 -26.39
N ARG A 415 4.39 -19.73 -27.62
CA ARG A 415 3.65 -20.39 -28.71
C ARG A 415 4.15 -21.83 -28.87
N LEU A 416 3.28 -22.80 -28.63
CA LEU A 416 3.58 -24.23 -28.76
C LEU A 416 3.29 -24.70 -30.18
N THR A 417 4.31 -25.22 -30.88
CA THR A 417 4.21 -25.69 -32.27
C THR A 417 4.46 -27.19 -32.37
N PRO A 418 4.16 -27.85 -33.51
CA PRO A 418 4.54 -29.25 -33.69
C PRO A 418 6.05 -29.51 -33.52
N ALA A 419 6.90 -28.55 -33.91
CA ALA A 419 8.36 -28.64 -33.74
C ALA A 419 8.80 -28.40 -32.29
N ASN A 420 8.11 -27.50 -31.57
CA ASN A 420 8.37 -27.18 -30.18
C ASN A 420 7.10 -27.37 -29.34
N PRO A 421 6.66 -28.63 -29.11
CA PRO A 421 5.39 -28.91 -28.46
C PRO A 421 5.46 -28.80 -26.94
N LYS A 422 6.65 -28.61 -26.35
CA LYS A 422 6.89 -28.57 -24.91
C LYS A 422 7.47 -27.23 -24.49
N LYS A 423 7.12 -26.78 -23.29
CA LYS A 423 7.80 -25.67 -22.63
C LYS A 423 7.84 -25.92 -21.13
N VAL A 424 8.99 -25.67 -20.53
CA VAL A 424 9.16 -25.61 -19.08
C VAL A 424 9.44 -24.16 -18.71
N VAL A 425 8.79 -23.70 -17.66
CA VAL A 425 8.94 -22.37 -17.08
C VAL A 425 9.15 -22.57 -15.58
N SER A 426 10.12 -21.85 -15.02
CA SER A 426 10.35 -21.82 -13.59
C SER A 426 10.39 -20.37 -13.11
N VAL A 427 9.87 -20.13 -11.92
CA VAL A 427 9.81 -18.79 -11.30
C VAL A 427 9.96 -18.94 -9.79
N ARG A 428 10.68 -18.01 -9.16
CA ARG A 428 10.68 -17.86 -7.71
C ARG A 428 9.62 -16.84 -7.34
N LEU A 429 8.78 -17.20 -6.39
CA LEU A 429 7.72 -16.33 -5.88
C LEU A 429 7.85 -16.22 -4.37
N ASP A 430 7.75 -15.00 -3.89
CA ASP A 430 7.61 -14.69 -2.48
C ASP A 430 6.23 -15.10 -1.98
N HIS A 431 6.04 -15.11 -0.68
CA HIS A 431 4.75 -15.34 -0.06
C HIS A 431 3.72 -14.33 -0.56
N LEU A 432 2.44 -14.71 -0.52
CA LEU A 432 1.32 -13.90 -1.00
C LEU A 432 1.58 -13.22 -2.36
N ALA A 433 2.20 -13.94 -3.30
CA ALA A 433 2.53 -13.45 -4.64
C ALA A 433 2.14 -14.46 -5.73
N TYR A 434 2.04 -13.99 -6.97
CA TYR A 434 1.62 -14.81 -8.11
C TYR A 434 2.31 -14.42 -9.43
N SER A 435 2.27 -15.34 -10.39
CA SER A 435 2.72 -15.04 -11.76
C SER A 435 1.93 -15.79 -12.81
N THR A 436 1.64 -15.11 -13.92
CA THR A 436 0.80 -15.64 -15.00
C THR A 436 1.59 -15.83 -16.29
N TYR A 437 1.48 -17.01 -16.90
CA TYR A 437 2.11 -17.35 -18.17
C TYR A 437 1.07 -17.72 -19.22
N ARG A 438 1.21 -17.17 -20.43
CA ARG A 438 0.28 -17.39 -21.54
C ARG A 438 0.82 -18.44 -22.51
N PHE A 439 0.01 -19.42 -22.86
CA PHE A 439 0.32 -20.42 -23.87
C PHE A 439 -0.63 -20.32 -25.05
N THR A 440 -0.09 -20.27 -26.26
CA THR A 440 -0.84 -20.17 -27.52
C THR A 440 -0.44 -21.27 -28.49
N ARG A 441 -1.23 -21.45 -29.54
CA ARG A 441 -0.96 -22.42 -30.62
C ARG A 441 -1.03 -21.78 -32.00
N PRO A 442 -0.52 -22.45 -33.04
CA PRO A 442 -0.84 -22.13 -34.42
C PRO A 442 -2.35 -22.13 -34.69
N ALA A 443 -2.78 -21.16 -35.49
CA ALA A 443 -4.17 -21.01 -35.94
C ALA A 443 -4.60 -22.12 -36.92
N THR A 444 -3.65 -22.91 -37.44
CA THR A 444 -3.86 -24.03 -38.34
C THR A 444 -3.28 -25.32 -37.76
N GLY A 445 -3.57 -26.46 -38.39
CA GLY A 445 -3.07 -27.78 -38.00
C GLY A 445 -4.08 -28.64 -37.24
N ALA A 446 -3.60 -29.74 -36.66
CA ALA A 446 -4.45 -30.73 -36.00
C ALA A 446 -5.11 -30.19 -34.71
N GLN A 447 -6.19 -30.84 -34.28
CA GLN A 447 -6.73 -30.67 -32.93
C GLN A 447 -5.71 -31.21 -31.92
N GLN A 448 -5.50 -30.46 -30.85
CA GLN A 448 -4.52 -30.79 -29.81
C GLN A 448 -5.16 -30.70 -28.43
N ARG A 449 -4.46 -31.29 -27.47
CA ARG A 449 -4.69 -31.11 -26.04
C ARG A 449 -3.44 -30.50 -25.42
N LEU A 450 -3.62 -29.78 -24.33
CA LEU A 450 -2.55 -29.22 -23.52
C LEU A 450 -2.50 -29.97 -22.20
N SER A 451 -1.41 -30.70 -21.97
CA SER A 451 -1.07 -31.19 -20.63
C SER A 451 -0.31 -30.08 -19.92
N VAL A 452 -0.75 -29.72 -18.73
CA VAL A 452 -0.05 -28.82 -17.81
C VAL A 452 0.35 -29.66 -16.62
N LYS A 453 1.65 -29.70 -16.31
CA LYS A 453 2.19 -30.27 -15.07
C LYS A 453 2.74 -29.14 -14.23
N LEU A 454 2.32 -29.10 -12.98
CA LEU A 454 2.69 -28.12 -11.98
C LEU A 454 3.47 -28.83 -10.89
N ASN A 455 4.56 -28.20 -10.45
CA ASN A 455 5.29 -28.53 -9.22
C ASN A 455 5.42 -27.21 -8.47
N LEU A 456 4.66 -27.08 -7.39
CA LEU A 456 4.43 -25.84 -6.66
C LEU A 456 4.76 -26.03 -5.19
N ASN A 457 4.51 -25.00 -4.39
CA ASN A 457 4.45 -25.14 -2.93
C ASN A 457 3.44 -26.22 -2.52
N SER A 458 3.71 -26.94 -1.43
CA SER A 458 2.75 -27.87 -0.85
C SER A 458 1.45 -27.16 -0.48
N LEU A 459 0.35 -27.90 -0.38
CA LEU A 459 -0.92 -27.31 0.07
C LEU A 459 -0.83 -26.71 1.49
N SER A 460 -0.01 -27.31 2.36
CA SER A 460 0.27 -26.79 3.71
C SER A 460 1.11 -25.51 3.73
N THR A 461 1.78 -25.19 2.62
CA THR A 461 2.61 -23.98 2.44
C THR A 461 2.01 -23.07 1.37
N GLY A 462 0.69 -23.09 1.19
CA GLY A 462 -0.03 -22.14 0.35
C GLY A 462 0.05 -22.35 -1.16
N GLY A 463 0.40 -23.54 -1.64
CA GLY A 463 0.38 -23.82 -3.09
C GLY A 463 -1.00 -23.70 -3.71
N ALA A 464 -1.13 -22.87 -4.74
CA ALA A 464 -2.34 -22.75 -5.53
C ALA A 464 -2.02 -22.45 -7.00
N ALA A 465 -2.98 -22.75 -7.88
CA ALA A 465 -2.88 -22.40 -9.29
C ALA A 465 -4.24 -22.19 -9.93
N VAL A 466 -4.28 -21.34 -10.94
CA VAL A 466 -5.46 -21.10 -11.78
C VAL A 466 -5.08 -21.32 -13.23
N VAL A 467 -5.93 -22.01 -13.98
CA VAL A 467 -5.85 -22.04 -15.44
C VAL A 467 -7.04 -21.28 -16.00
N THR A 468 -6.78 -20.32 -16.89
CA THR A 468 -7.82 -19.62 -17.63
C THR A 468 -7.70 -19.90 -19.12
N THR A 469 -8.80 -20.31 -19.74
CA THR A 469 -8.85 -20.56 -21.19
C THR A 469 -9.68 -19.50 -21.88
N LYS A 470 -9.21 -18.98 -23.02
CA LYS A 470 -9.97 -18.09 -23.90
C LYS A 470 -10.23 -18.76 -25.24
N VAL A 471 -11.50 -19.05 -25.49
CA VAL A 471 -11.98 -19.54 -26.77
C VAL A 471 -12.50 -18.35 -27.58
N LYS A 472 -12.18 -18.33 -28.88
CA LYS A 472 -12.66 -17.31 -29.82
C LYS A 472 -14.18 -17.22 -29.77
N GLY A 473 -14.70 -16.01 -29.58
CA GLY A 473 -16.14 -15.73 -29.47
C GLY A 473 -16.75 -15.94 -28.08
N TYR A 474 -15.98 -16.39 -27.07
CA TYR A 474 -16.47 -16.61 -25.71
C TYR A 474 -15.66 -15.81 -24.69
N LEU A 475 -16.26 -15.46 -23.55
CA LEU A 475 -15.52 -14.89 -22.43
C LEU A 475 -14.49 -15.91 -21.89
N PRO A 476 -13.35 -15.46 -21.34
CA PRO A 476 -12.41 -16.36 -20.69
C PRO A 476 -13.06 -17.14 -19.54
N THR A 477 -12.70 -18.41 -19.38
CA THR A 477 -13.17 -19.26 -18.27
C THR A 477 -12.01 -19.69 -17.40
N SER A 478 -12.09 -19.42 -16.10
CA SER A 478 -11.06 -19.74 -15.11
C SER A 478 -11.43 -20.98 -14.30
N LYS A 479 -10.43 -21.80 -13.98
CA LYS A 479 -10.57 -22.96 -13.10
C LYS A 479 -9.40 -23.01 -12.13
N VAL A 480 -9.70 -23.07 -10.83
CA VAL A 480 -8.71 -23.40 -9.80
C VAL A 480 -8.26 -24.84 -10.01
N VAL A 481 -6.96 -25.07 -10.06
CA VAL A 481 -6.38 -26.39 -10.29
C VAL A 481 -6.41 -27.17 -8.98
N THR A 482 -6.91 -28.40 -9.04
CA THR A 482 -6.76 -29.35 -7.94
C THR A 482 -5.31 -29.84 -7.89
N LEU A 483 -4.62 -29.57 -6.78
CA LEU A 483 -3.26 -30.05 -6.51
C LEU A 483 -3.32 -31.23 -5.51
N ASN A 484 -2.29 -32.08 -5.52
CA ASN A 484 -2.06 -33.05 -4.45
C ASN A 484 -1.45 -32.36 -3.21
N SER A 485 -1.25 -33.09 -2.11
CA SER A 485 -0.67 -32.55 -0.86
C SER A 485 0.70 -31.88 -1.06
N ASN A 486 1.49 -32.36 -2.02
CA ASN A 486 2.83 -31.85 -2.32
C ASN A 486 2.81 -30.61 -3.22
N GLY A 487 1.64 -30.15 -3.68
CA GLY A 487 1.55 -29.01 -4.59
C GLY A 487 1.58 -29.35 -6.07
N ASP A 488 1.61 -30.64 -6.42
CA ASP A 488 1.65 -31.05 -7.83
C ASP A 488 0.25 -31.11 -8.43
N GLY A 489 0.13 -30.66 -9.68
CA GLY A 489 -1.10 -30.74 -10.46
C GLY A 489 -0.82 -31.17 -11.88
N ALA A 490 -1.72 -31.94 -12.49
CA ALA A 490 -1.57 -32.40 -13.88
C ALA A 490 -2.84 -32.17 -14.75
N PRO A 491 -3.46 -30.98 -14.75
CA PRO A 491 -4.69 -30.78 -15.50
C PRO A 491 -4.46 -30.84 -17.02
N ASN A 492 -5.49 -31.29 -17.73
CA ASN A 492 -5.48 -31.39 -19.18
C ASN A 492 -6.63 -30.58 -19.78
N PHE A 493 -6.34 -29.79 -20.81
CA PHE A 493 -7.31 -28.90 -21.43
C PHE A 493 -7.43 -29.15 -22.94
N PRO A 494 -8.61 -28.93 -23.54
CA PRO A 494 -8.72 -28.80 -24.99
C PRO A 494 -7.80 -27.68 -25.47
N PHE A 495 -7.01 -27.94 -26.51
CA PHE A 495 -6.16 -26.95 -27.16
C PHE A 495 -6.51 -26.88 -28.64
N ARG A 496 -7.79 -26.59 -28.88
CA ARG A 496 -8.46 -26.64 -30.19
C ARG A 496 -8.09 -25.43 -31.05
N LEU A 497 -8.36 -25.50 -32.36
CA LEU A 497 -8.06 -24.41 -33.31
C LEU A 497 -8.70 -23.07 -32.97
N ASN A 498 -9.83 -23.08 -32.25
CA ASN A 498 -10.52 -21.88 -31.79
C ASN A 498 -10.05 -21.39 -30.40
N MET A 499 -9.06 -22.04 -29.79
CA MET A 499 -8.46 -21.57 -28.54
C MET A 499 -7.47 -20.44 -28.85
N GLU A 500 -7.72 -19.23 -28.35
CA GLU A 500 -6.83 -18.08 -28.51
C GLU A 500 -5.61 -18.20 -27.59
N TRP A 501 -5.87 -18.51 -26.31
CA TRP A 501 -4.81 -18.68 -25.31
C TRP A 501 -5.28 -19.51 -24.10
N VAL A 502 -4.28 -20.05 -23.39
CA VAL A 502 -4.41 -20.66 -22.07
C VAL A 502 -3.42 -19.94 -21.15
N ASP A 503 -3.93 -19.22 -20.15
CA ASP A 503 -3.13 -18.62 -19.09
C ASP A 503 -3.02 -19.63 -17.95
N VAL A 504 -1.81 -19.83 -17.43
CA VAL A 504 -1.52 -20.59 -16.21
C VAL A 504 -0.94 -19.64 -15.20
N THR A 505 -1.66 -19.42 -14.10
CA THR A 505 -1.24 -18.61 -12.96
C THR A 505 -0.79 -19.55 -11.85
N VAL A 506 0.45 -19.39 -11.41
CA VAL A 506 1.01 -20.08 -10.24
C VAL A 506 1.09 -19.11 -9.08
N ILE A 507 0.79 -19.60 -7.88
CA ILE A 507 0.52 -18.77 -6.71
C ILE A 507 1.25 -19.37 -5.51
N ASN A 508 1.96 -18.51 -4.80
CA ASN A 508 2.44 -18.78 -3.45
C ASN A 508 1.54 -18.00 -2.49
N ALA A 509 0.57 -18.68 -1.87
CA ALA A 509 -0.36 -18.09 -0.91
C ALA A 509 0.02 -18.43 0.54
N SER A 510 1.32 -18.57 0.81
CA SER A 510 1.76 -18.87 2.18
C SER A 510 1.38 -17.73 3.14
N THR A 511 1.06 -18.12 4.37
CA THR A 511 0.72 -17.23 5.49
C THR A 511 1.52 -17.61 6.73
N ARG A 512 2.68 -18.25 6.52
CA ARG A 512 3.53 -18.78 7.57
C ARG A 512 4.67 -17.81 7.83
N TYR A 513 4.75 -17.34 9.06
CA TYR A 513 5.78 -16.43 9.54
C TYR A 513 6.44 -17.02 10.79
N SER A 514 7.66 -16.61 11.05
CA SER A 514 8.38 -16.85 12.30
C SER A 514 8.99 -15.55 12.81
N GLY A 515 9.36 -15.48 14.08
CA GLY A 515 9.95 -14.24 14.63
C GLY A 515 8.94 -13.09 14.72
N CYS A 516 7.65 -13.37 14.83
CA CYS A 516 6.68 -12.32 15.13
C CYS A 516 6.99 -11.73 16.52
N GLY A 517 7.23 -10.42 16.57
CA GLY A 517 7.67 -9.73 17.80
C GLY A 517 9.14 -9.97 18.17
N ASP A 518 9.96 -10.44 17.22
CA ASP A 518 11.41 -10.51 17.38
C ASP A 518 12.02 -9.09 17.39
N PRO A 519 12.98 -8.78 18.27
CA PRO A 519 13.71 -7.50 18.25
C PRO A 519 14.48 -7.25 16.96
N ASP A 520 14.84 -8.28 16.18
CA ASP A 520 15.50 -8.18 14.88
C ASP A 520 14.47 -7.92 13.75
N ARG A 521 13.68 -6.85 13.94
CA ARG A 521 12.45 -6.53 13.19
C ARG A 521 12.67 -6.43 11.69
N ASP A 522 11.81 -7.09 10.91
CA ASP A 522 11.59 -6.76 9.50
C ASP A 522 10.24 -6.06 9.35
N ALA A 523 10.23 -4.74 9.47
CA ALA A 523 9.01 -3.92 9.35
C ALA A 523 8.38 -3.95 7.95
N THR A 524 9.00 -4.67 7.00
CA THR A 524 8.53 -4.82 5.63
C THR A 524 7.26 -5.67 5.52
N TYR A 525 7.01 -6.59 6.46
CA TYR A 525 5.89 -7.54 6.37
C TYR A 525 5.08 -7.64 7.65
N THR A 526 4.02 -8.45 7.61
CA THR A 526 3.19 -8.74 8.77
C THR A 526 3.99 -9.22 9.98
N CYS A 527 3.54 -8.84 11.16
CA CYS A 527 4.07 -9.13 12.48
C CYS A 527 5.54 -8.74 12.71
N GLN A 528 6.11 -7.92 11.81
CA GLN A 528 7.54 -7.62 11.73
C GLN A 528 8.43 -8.88 11.65
N GLY A 529 7.85 -9.98 11.17
CA GLY A 529 8.44 -11.30 11.21
C GLY A 529 8.91 -11.78 9.84
N PHE A 530 9.61 -12.91 9.85
CA PHE A 530 10.19 -13.51 8.65
C PHE A 530 9.20 -14.45 7.98
N ALA A 531 8.88 -14.19 6.71
CA ALA A 531 8.11 -15.11 5.90
C ALA A 531 8.90 -16.41 5.64
N LEU A 532 8.29 -17.55 5.96
CA LEU A 532 8.97 -18.86 5.89
C LEU A 532 9.03 -19.46 4.48
N ASP A 533 8.31 -18.88 3.53
CA ASP A 533 8.11 -19.45 2.20
C ASP A 533 8.36 -18.40 1.11
N ASP A 534 9.44 -17.64 1.22
CA ASP A 534 9.89 -16.74 0.17
C ASP A 534 10.76 -17.40 -0.90
N GLU A 535 10.87 -16.70 -2.04
CA GLU A 535 11.64 -17.12 -3.20
C GLU A 535 11.37 -18.56 -3.66
N ARG A 536 10.17 -19.08 -3.43
CA ARG A 536 9.86 -20.49 -3.63
C ARG A 536 9.77 -20.81 -5.10
N LEU A 537 10.58 -21.78 -5.54
CA LEU A 537 10.61 -22.23 -6.92
C LEU A 537 9.28 -22.92 -7.31
N GLN A 538 8.56 -22.32 -8.24
CA GLN A 538 7.38 -22.88 -8.89
C GLN A 538 7.76 -23.29 -10.32
N THR A 539 7.33 -24.47 -10.76
CA THR A 539 7.59 -24.95 -12.13
C THR A 539 6.31 -25.32 -12.87
N ILE A 540 6.18 -24.81 -14.10
CA ILE A 540 5.12 -25.13 -15.05
C ILE A 540 5.75 -25.87 -16.23
N SER A 541 5.35 -27.11 -16.43
CA SER A 541 5.71 -27.92 -17.59
C SER A 541 4.50 -28.16 -18.47
N VAL A 542 4.46 -27.56 -19.66
CA VAL A 542 3.37 -27.77 -20.61
C VAL A 542 3.79 -28.62 -21.80
N ARG A 543 2.86 -29.42 -22.32
CA ARG A 543 3.02 -30.18 -23.57
C ARG A 543 1.73 -30.17 -24.39
N ALA A 544 1.82 -29.68 -25.61
CA ALA A 544 0.81 -29.88 -26.64
C ALA A 544 0.97 -31.29 -27.24
N TYR A 545 -0.12 -32.04 -27.34
CA TYR A 545 -0.14 -33.37 -27.95
C TYR A 545 -1.41 -33.59 -28.78
N ARG A 546 -1.37 -34.53 -29.73
CA ARG A 546 -2.56 -34.95 -30.47
C ARG A 546 -3.48 -35.70 -29.52
N GLY A 547 -4.71 -35.22 -29.40
CA GLY A 547 -5.72 -35.75 -28.49
C GLY A 547 -6.78 -36.56 -29.19
#